data_AF-A0A0N8PSU1-F1
#
_entry.id   AF-A0A0N8PSU1-F1
#
_cell.length_a   1.000
_cell.length_b   1.000
_cell.length_c   1.000
_cell.angle_alpha   90.00
_cell.angle_beta   90.00
_cell.angle_gamma   90.00
#
_symmetry.space_group_name_H-M   'P 1'
#
loop_
_entity.id
_entity.type
_entity.pdbx_description
1 polymer ?
#
loop_
_entity_poly.entity_id
_entity_poly.type
_entity_poly.pdbx_seq_one_letter_code
_entity_poly.pdbx_strand_id
1 'polypeptide(L)'
;MNLEVDSMGAGQDKIEAILGYLSNELLRGMLFFNIVKNLRNAYTKRQLTSARYFFAGAYEACLRESLISFSKVVMPNPDSISIDYLLNCAIQTPRAFPRITKDDLQKLVARHRAQLGAFQPLLENVKAQRDRILAHLERKHINDPSAVFAEPIDMSEVEKGFSVLLQIVNAYKRMFDNSELVLGDIGESIQEDIAYLVQLIQAVNNLHFEQIQGMFPDSAES
;
A
#
# COMPACT_ATOMS: atom_id res chain seq x y z
N MET A 1 6.55 -39.27 25.24
CA MET A 1 5.28 -38.75 24.69
C MET A 1 5.24 -37.21 24.62
N ASN A 2 6.40 -36.52 24.58
CA ASN A 2 6.46 -35.04 24.65
C ASN A 2 7.05 -34.36 23.39
N LEU A 3 7.44 -35.10 22.35
CA LEU A 3 8.07 -34.51 21.16
C LEU A 3 7.05 -33.91 20.16
N GLU A 4 5.82 -34.42 20.13
CA GLU A 4 4.80 -33.91 19.20
C GLU A 4 4.19 -32.59 19.66
N VAL A 5 4.08 -32.36 20.97
CA VAL A 5 3.47 -31.14 21.54
C VAL A 5 4.37 -29.92 21.33
N ASP A 6 5.69 -30.05 21.56
CA ASP A 6 6.65 -28.97 21.31
C ASP A 6 6.78 -28.61 19.82
N SER A 7 6.71 -29.61 18.93
CA SER A 7 6.73 -29.36 17.47
C SER A 7 5.45 -28.70 16.95
N MET A 8 4.31 -28.94 17.63
CA MET A 8 3.02 -28.36 17.27
C MET A 8 2.96 -26.87 17.61
N GLY A 9 3.45 -26.47 18.79
CA GLY A 9 3.53 -25.07 19.20
C GLY A 9 4.43 -24.26 18.26
N ALA A 10 5.63 -24.77 17.97
CA ALA A 10 6.59 -24.08 17.09
C ALA A 10 6.05 -23.84 15.66
N GLY A 11 5.25 -24.76 15.11
CA GLY A 11 4.62 -24.60 13.81
C GLY A 11 3.50 -23.56 13.80
N GLN A 12 2.73 -23.47 14.87
CA GLN A 12 1.67 -22.47 15.04
C GLN A 12 2.26 -21.07 15.26
N ASP A 13 3.25 -20.94 16.15
CA ASP A 13 3.95 -19.67 16.43
C ASP A 13 4.55 -19.07 15.16
N LYS A 14 5.11 -19.93 14.29
CA LYS A 14 5.67 -19.50 13.00
C LYS A 14 4.59 -18.96 12.06
N ILE A 15 3.44 -19.63 11.94
CA ILE A 15 2.34 -19.18 11.06
C ILE A 15 1.77 -17.86 11.59
N GLU A 16 1.58 -17.74 12.90
CA GLU A 16 1.13 -16.50 13.54
C GLU A 16 2.07 -15.34 13.21
N ALA A 17 3.39 -15.53 13.39
CA ALA A 17 4.39 -14.53 13.08
C ALA A 17 4.33 -14.11 11.59
N ILE A 18 4.26 -15.08 10.67
CA ILE A 18 4.14 -14.80 9.23
C ILE A 18 2.89 -13.96 8.94
N LEU A 19 1.74 -14.36 9.46
CA LEU A 19 0.48 -13.63 9.28
C LEU A 19 0.57 -12.22 9.87
N GLY A 20 1.21 -12.06 11.04
CA GLY A 20 1.45 -10.76 11.66
C GLY A 20 2.31 -9.84 10.80
N TYR A 21 3.46 -10.32 10.31
CA TYR A 21 4.35 -9.55 9.43
C TYR A 21 3.66 -9.15 8.12
N LEU A 22 2.98 -10.08 7.45
CA LEU A 22 2.26 -9.79 6.21
C LEU A 22 1.11 -8.81 6.43
N SER A 23 0.38 -8.93 7.55
CA SER A 23 -0.72 -8.01 7.88
C SER A 23 -0.21 -6.60 8.10
N ASN A 24 0.89 -6.45 8.84
CA ASN A 24 1.50 -5.15 9.11
C ASN A 24 2.01 -4.47 7.83
N GLU A 25 2.69 -5.23 6.96
CA GLU A 25 3.21 -4.66 5.71
C GLU A 25 2.08 -4.33 4.72
N LEU A 26 1.01 -5.12 4.68
CA LEU A 26 -0.19 -4.79 3.91
C LEU A 26 -0.87 -3.52 4.41
N LEU A 27 -1.08 -3.42 5.72
CA LEU A 27 -1.67 -2.22 6.34
C LEU A 27 -0.83 -0.98 6.04
N ARG A 28 0.49 -1.09 6.15
CA ARG A 28 1.43 -0.02 5.79
C ARG A 28 1.30 0.37 4.31
N GLY A 29 1.39 -0.60 3.40
CA GLY A 29 1.32 -0.36 1.97
C GLY A 29 0.00 0.30 1.53
N MET A 30 -1.11 -0.13 2.12
CA MET A 30 -2.45 0.41 1.85
C MET A 30 -2.66 1.79 2.47
N LEU A 31 -2.13 2.07 3.66
CA LEU A 31 -2.12 3.41 4.25
C LEU A 31 -1.48 4.40 3.28
N PHE A 32 -0.24 4.12 2.85
CA PHE A 32 0.47 5.00 1.93
C PHE A 32 -0.22 5.09 0.57
N PHE A 33 -0.77 3.98 0.05
CA PHE A 33 -1.55 3.98 -1.19
C PHE A 33 -2.75 4.93 -1.12
N ASN A 34 -3.51 4.90 -0.02
CA ASN A 34 -4.68 5.74 0.16
C ASN A 34 -4.32 7.23 0.28
N ILE A 35 -3.18 7.56 0.91
CA ILE A 35 -2.65 8.94 0.92
C ILE A 35 -2.39 9.41 -0.52
N VAL A 36 -1.69 8.60 -1.33
CA VAL A 36 -1.39 8.93 -2.73
C VAL A 36 -2.66 9.15 -3.55
N LYS A 37 -3.63 8.24 -3.42
CA LYS A 37 -4.92 8.31 -4.12
C LYS A 37 -5.67 9.61 -3.78
N ASN A 38 -5.74 9.95 -2.50
CA ASN A 38 -6.46 11.15 -2.05
C ASN A 38 -5.72 12.44 -2.39
N LEU A 39 -4.38 12.49 -2.25
CA LEU A 39 -3.57 13.63 -2.70
C LEU A 39 -3.74 13.88 -4.20
N ARG A 40 -3.69 12.81 -5.02
CA ARG A 40 -3.91 12.92 -6.47
C ARG A 40 -5.29 13.47 -6.80
N ASN A 41 -6.33 13.01 -6.09
CA ASN A 41 -7.69 13.51 -6.28
C ASN A 41 -7.77 15.01 -5.96
N ALA A 42 -7.20 15.44 -4.84
CA ALA A 42 -7.16 16.84 -4.44
C ALA A 42 -6.37 17.71 -5.44
N TYR A 43 -5.26 17.20 -5.99
CA TYR A 43 -4.51 17.86 -7.06
C TYR A 43 -5.33 18.00 -8.34
N THR A 44 -5.98 16.93 -8.80
CA THR A 44 -6.81 16.92 -10.00
C THR A 44 -7.97 17.90 -9.89
N LYS A 45 -8.55 18.02 -8.69
CA LYS A 45 -9.60 18.98 -8.35
C LYS A 45 -9.09 20.41 -8.10
N ARG A 46 -7.79 20.67 -8.26
CA ARG A 46 -7.14 21.97 -8.00
C ARG A 46 -7.39 22.51 -6.58
N GLN A 47 -7.52 21.62 -5.61
CA GLN A 47 -7.75 21.98 -4.20
C GLN A 47 -6.46 22.31 -3.45
N LEU A 48 -5.32 21.77 -3.91
CA LEU A 48 -3.99 21.99 -3.35
C LEU A 48 -3.22 23.06 -4.15
N THR A 49 -3.60 24.32 -4.00
CA THR A 49 -2.98 25.45 -4.72
C THR A 49 -1.76 26.05 -4.02
N SER A 50 -1.66 25.91 -2.69
CA SER A 50 -0.49 26.34 -1.89
C SER A 50 0.32 25.16 -1.39
N ALA A 51 1.56 25.43 -0.93
CA ALA A 51 2.50 24.42 -0.43
C ALA A 51 2.79 23.27 -1.42
N ARG A 52 2.82 23.59 -2.73
CA ARG A 52 3.00 22.63 -3.84
C ARG A 52 4.16 21.66 -3.62
N TYR A 53 5.32 22.14 -3.15
CA TYR A 53 6.50 21.29 -2.96
C TYR A 53 6.34 20.28 -1.83
N PHE A 54 5.65 20.65 -0.76
CA PHE A 54 5.37 19.74 0.35
C PHE A 54 4.47 18.60 -0.11
N PHE A 55 3.33 18.92 -0.74
CA PHE A 55 2.39 17.89 -1.19
C PHE A 55 2.94 17.03 -2.34
N ALA A 56 3.77 17.60 -3.22
CA ALA A 56 4.45 16.83 -4.25
C ALA A 56 5.45 15.84 -3.63
N GLY A 57 6.24 16.29 -2.65
CA GLY A 57 7.17 15.43 -1.91
C GLY A 57 6.45 14.35 -1.11
N ALA A 58 5.35 14.69 -0.44
CA ALA A 58 4.52 13.75 0.29
C ALA A 58 3.90 12.69 -0.63
N TYR A 59 3.34 13.12 -1.77
CA TYR A 59 2.81 12.21 -2.79
C TYR A 59 3.89 11.22 -3.26
N GLU A 60 5.07 11.72 -3.62
CA GLU A 60 6.15 10.88 -4.13
C GLU A 60 6.67 9.90 -3.06
N ALA A 61 6.90 10.37 -1.83
CA ALA A 61 7.35 9.52 -0.74
C ALA A 61 6.33 8.42 -0.42
N CYS A 62 5.04 8.76 -0.37
CA CYS A 62 3.98 7.78 -0.10
C CYS A 62 3.83 6.78 -1.26
N LEU A 63 3.95 7.21 -2.51
CA LEU A 63 3.91 6.31 -3.65
C LEU A 63 5.05 5.29 -3.58
N ARG A 64 6.28 5.77 -3.33
CA ARG A 64 7.45 4.90 -3.19
C ARG A 64 7.27 3.88 -2.06
N GLU A 65 6.84 4.32 -0.89
CA GLU A 65 6.64 3.42 0.26
C GLU A 65 5.52 2.40 0.01
N SER A 66 4.43 2.81 -0.64
CA SER A 66 3.35 1.91 -1.03
C SER A 66 3.84 0.81 -1.99
N LEU A 67 4.60 1.18 -3.04
CA LEU A 67 5.15 0.22 -4.00
C LEU A 67 6.20 -0.71 -3.38
N ILE A 68 7.03 -0.19 -2.46
CA ILE A 68 7.99 -1.00 -1.70
C ILE A 68 7.24 -2.02 -0.84
N SER A 69 6.23 -1.58 -0.09
CA SER A 69 5.41 -2.46 0.76
C SER A 69 4.71 -3.54 -0.06
N PHE A 70 4.10 -3.15 -1.18
CA PHE A 70 3.49 -4.08 -2.13
C PHE A 70 4.51 -5.13 -2.62
N SER A 71 5.71 -4.68 -3.00
CA SER A 71 6.77 -5.55 -3.51
C SER A 71 7.24 -6.57 -2.47
N LYS A 72 7.39 -6.18 -1.19
CA LYS A 72 7.82 -7.09 -0.11
C LYS A 72 6.82 -8.23 0.13
N VAL A 73 5.53 -7.92 0.02
CA VAL A 73 4.45 -8.89 0.27
C VAL A 73 4.34 -9.90 -0.87
N VAL A 74 4.55 -9.46 -2.12
CA VAL A 74 4.21 -10.26 -3.31
C VAL A 74 5.41 -10.87 -4.02
N MET A 75 6.59 -10.25 -3.95
CA MET A 75 7.76 -10.72 -4.69
C MET A 75 8.51 -11.79 -3.88
N PRO A 76 8.64 -13.01 -4.39
CA PRO A 76 9.34 -14.06 -3.67
C PRO A 76 10.85 -13.77 -3.61
N ASN A 77 11.41 -13.88 -2.41
CA ASN A 77 12.84 -13.94 -2.15
C ASN A 77 13.08 -15.02 -1.08
N PRO A 78 14.13 -15.87 -1.21
CA PRO A 78 14.43 -16.96 -0.26
C PRO A 78 14.48 -16.54 1.21
N ASP A 79 14.90 -15.30 1.48
CA ASP A 79 15.09 -14.75 2.82
C ASP A 79 13.95 -13.80 3.23
N SER A 80 12.85 -13.77 2.47
CA SER A 80 11.72 -12.85 2.70
C SER A 80 10.45 -13.57 3.17
N ILE A 81 9.69 -12.89 4.02
CA ILE A 81 8.34 -13.29 4.40
C ILE A 81 7.37 -12.68 3.37
N SER A 82 7.10 -13.44 2.30
CA SER A 82 6.12 -13.09 1.26
C SER A 82 4.84 -13.92 1.40
N ILE A 83 3.81 -13.59 0.60
CA ILE A 83 2.63 -14.44 0.51
C ILE A 83 3.01 -15.84 0.00
N ASP A 84 3.91 -15.97 -0.97
CA ASP A 84 4.34 -17.30 -1.42
C ASP A 84 4.98 -18.09 -0.27
N TYR A 85 5.76 -17.43 0.59
CA TYR A 85 6.30 -18.05 1.80
C TYR A 85 5.20 -18.55 2.75
N LEU A 86 4.13 -17.77 2.97
CA LEU A 86 2.94 -18.22 3.71
C LEU A 86 2.29 -19.44 3.06
N LEU A 87 2.08 -19.41 1.74
CA LEU A 87 1.47 -20.51 0.99
C LEU A 87 2.29 -21.82 1.12
N ASN A 88 3.61 -21.70 1.07
CA ASN A 88 4.53 -22.83 1.28
C ASN A 88 4.43 -23.37 2.70
N CYS A 89 4.45 -22.50 3.72
CA CYS A 89 4.33 -22.91 5.12
C CYS A 89 2.95 -23.53 5.40
N ALA A 90 1.89 -23.06 4.76
CA ALA A 90 0.55 -23.59 4.92
C ALA A 90 0.42 -25.04 4.45
N ILE A 91 1.03 -25.38 3.30
CA ILE A 91 1.07 -26.75 2.79
C ILE A 91 1.92 -27.66 3.70
N GLN A 92 3.04 -27.15 4.22
CA GLN A 92 3.94 -27.91 5.09
C GLN A 92 3.35 -28.16 6.48
N THR A 93 2.51 -27.24 6.97
CA THR A 93 1.96 -27.27 8.34
C THR A 93 0.43 -27.16 8.33
N PRO A 94 -0.30 -28.09 7.69
CA PRO A 94 -1.75 -28.00 7.55
C PRO A 94 -2.48 -28.04 8.89
N ARG A 95 -1.88 -28.68 9.91
CA ARG A 95 -2.43 -28.76 11.28
C ARG A 95 -2.53 -27.39 11.97
N ALA A 96 -1.80 -26.38 11.51
CA ALA A 96 -1.92 -25.02 12.03
C ALA A 96 -3.25 -24.34 11.65
N PHE A 97 -4.02 -24.90 10.72
CA PHE A 97 -5.28 -24.35 10.22
C PHE A 97 -6.46 -25.26 10.63
N PRO A 98 -6.93 -25.17 11.89
CA PRO A 98 -7.92 -26.11 12.43
C PRO A 98 -9.31 -26.05 11.75
N ARG A 99 -9.57 -24.99 10.98
CA ARG A 99 -10.87 -24.70 10.37
C ARG A 99 -11.00 -25.13 8.90
N ILE A 100 -10.00 -25.84 8.37
CA ILE A 100 -10.01 -26.33 6.99
C ILE A 100 -9.42 -27.74 6.91
N THR A 101 -9.91 -28.55 5.97
CA THR A 101 -9.31 -29.85 5.69
C THR A 101 -8.00 -29.67 4.93
N LYS A 102 -7.10 -30.66 5.02
CA LYS A 102 -5.84 -30.64 4.27
C LYS A 102 -6.05 -30.53 2.75
N ASP A 103 -7.03 -31.26 2.22
CA ASP A 103 -7.31 -31.28 0.78
C ASP A 103 -7.87 -29.95 0.29
N ASP A 104 -8.76 -29.33 1.06
CA ASP A 104 -9.30 -28.02 0.69
C ASP A 104 -8.25 -26.91 0.87
N LEU A 105 -7.36 -27.03 1.85
CA LEU A 105 -6.21 -26.13 1.99
C LEU A 105 -5.29 -26.21 0.76
N GLN A 106 -5.01 -27.41 0.25
CA GLN A 106 -4.20 -27.57 -0.97
C GLN A 106 -4.86 -26.93 -2.19
N LYS A 107 -6.17 -27.14 -2.39
CA LYS A 107 -6.93 -26.49 -3.47
C LYS A 107 -6.92 -24.97 -3.33
N LEU A 108 -7.08 -24.47 -2.11
CA LEU A 108 -7.07 -23.05 -1.79
C LEU A 108 -5.71 -22.42 -2.09
N VAL A 109 -4.61 -23.06 -1.68
CA VAL A 109 -3.24 -22.62 -1.99
C VAL A 109 -3.02 -22.57 -3.50
N ALA A 110 -3.42 -23.61 -4.24
CA ALA A 110 -3.30 -23.64 -5.70
C ALA A 110 -4.06 -22.49 -6.37
N ARG A 111 -5.28 -22.20 -5.91
CA ARG A 111 -6.08 -21.06 -6.37
C ARG A 111 -5.38 -19.73 -6.09
N HIS A 112 -4.85 -19.54 -4.89
CA HIS A 112 -4.16 -18.30 -4.52
C HIS A 112 -2.85 -18.10 -5.30
N ARG A 113 -2.09 -19.17 -5.58
CA ARG A 113 -0.94 -19.09 -6.48
C ARG A 113 -1.33 -18.67 -7.90
N ALA A 114 -2.44 -19.20 -8.43
CA ALA A 114 -2.93 -18.79 -9.74
C ALA A 114 -3.35 -17.31 -9.76
N GLN A 115 -3.99 -16.82 -8.69
CA GLN A 115 -4.31 -15.40 -8.54
C GLN A 115 -3.06 -14.53 -8.51
N LEU A 116 -2.02 -14.91 -7.76
CA LEU A 116 -0.74 -14.19 -7.75
C LEU A 116 -0.08 -14.18 -9.12
N GLY A 117 -0.09 -15.31 -9.84
CA GLY A 117 0.45 -15.42 -11.19
C GLY A 117 -0.24 -14.49 -12.20
N ALA A 118 -1.54 -14.21 -12.02
CA ALA A 118 -2.27 -13.26 -12.87
C ALA A 118 -1.78 -11.81 -12.72
N PHE A 119 -1.12 -11.47 -11.61
CA PHE A 119 -0.53 -10.14 -11.39
C PHE A 119 0.89 -9.98 -11.94
N GLN A 120 1.48 -11.01 -12.55
CA GLN A 120 2.87 -10.95 -13.01
C GLN A 120 3.20 -9.68 -13.83
N PRO A 121 2.36 -9.19 -14.77
CA PRO A 121 2.63 -7.94 -15.49
C PRO A 121 2.76 -6.72 -14.56
N LEU A 122 1.85 -6.60 -13.58
CA LEU A 122 1.91 -5.56 -12.56
C LEU A 122 3.18 -5.71 -11.71
N LEU A 123 3.56 -6.93 -11.34
CA LEU A 123 4.77 -7.18 -10.53
C LEU A 123 6.04 -6.75 -11.24
N GLU A 124 6.16 -7.04 -12.54
CA GLU A 124 7.30 -6.57 -13.34
C GLU A 124 7.33 -5.04 -13.42
N ASN A 125 6.17 -4.39 -13.53
CA ASN A 125 6.11 -2.93 -13.53
C ASN A 125 6.48 -2.34 -12.16
N VAL A 126 5.93 -2.86 -11.05
CA VAL A 126 6.31 -2.47 -9.69
C VAL A 126 7.81 -2.66 -9.46
N LYS A 127 8.37 -3.78 -9.93
CA LYS A 127 9.81 -4.08 -9.84
C LYS A 127 10.64 -3.06 -10.59
N ALA A 128 10.29 -2.79 -11.85
CA ALA A 128 10.98 -1.80 -12.66
C ALA A 128 10.92 -0.41 -12.00
N GLN A 129 9.78 -0.04 -11.43
CA GLN A 129 9.65 1.22 -10.69
C GLN A 129 10.47 1.25 -9.41
N ARG A 130 10.43 0.19 -8.60
CA ARG A 130 11.25 0.07 -7.40
C ARG A 130 12.73 0.21 -7.73
N ASP A 131 13.21 -0.50 -8.75
CA ASP A 131 14.61 -0.49 -9.15
C ASP A 131 15.02 0.90 -9.66
N ARG A 132 14.15 1.59 -10.41
CA ARG A 132 14.35 2.99 -10.78
C ARG A 132 14.43 3.92 -9.57
N ILE A 133 13.42 3.85 -8.69
CA ILE A 133 13.29 4.69 -7.49
C ILE A 133 14.51 4.54 -6.58
N LEU A 134 15.00 3.31 -6.38
CA LEU A 134 16.06 3.01 -5.42
C LEU A 134 17.47 3.12 -6.01
N ALA A 135 17.66 2.82 -7.30
CA ALA A 135 18.99 2.64 -7.86
C ALA A 135 19.42 3.72 -8.88
N HIS A 136 18.49 4.46 -9.51
CA HIS A 136 18.83 5.24 -10.71
C HIS A 136 18.17 6.62 -10.77
N LEU A 137 19.01 7.66 -10.95
CA LEU A 137 18.56 8.95 -11.46
C LEU A 137 18.34 8.82 -12.97
N GLU A 138 17.09 8.80 -13.43
CA GLU A 138 16.80 8.58 -14.84
C GLU A 138 17.17 9.79 -15.70
N ARG A 139 18.02 9.56 -16.73
CA ARG A 139 18.43 10.58 -17.72
C ARG A 139 17.26 11.21 -18.46
N LYS A 140 16.11 10.52 -18.54
CA LYS A 140 14.89 11.03 -19.16
C LYS A 140 14.38 12.31 -18.46
N HIS A 141 14.64 12.48 -17.16
CA HIS A 141 14.26 13.68 -16.42
C HIS A 141 15.05 14.93 -16.83
N ILE A 142 16.17 14.76 -17.52
CA ILE A 142 16.95 15.86 -18.11
C ILE A 142 16.37 16.26 -19.47
N ASN A 143 15.90 15.28 -20.25
CA ASN A 143 15.48 15.48 -21.64
C ASN A 143 13.98 15.74 -21.79
N ASP A 144 13.18 15.35 -20.81
CA ASP A 144 11.73 15.59 -20.74
C ASP A 144 11.32 15.89 -19.27
N PRO A 145 11.26 17.17 -18.89
CA PRO A 145 10.84 17.57 -17.55
C PRO A 145 9.39 17.16 -17.21
N SER A 146 8.55 16.89 -18.22
CA SER A 146 7.16 16.44 -18.00
C SER A 146 7.08 14.96 -17.62
N ALA A 147 8.11 14.16 -17.95
CA ALA A 147 8.21 12.76 -17.58
C ALA A 147 8.36 12.53 -16.06
N VAL A 148 8.68 13.57 -15.29
CA VAL A 148 8.65 13.56 -13.82
C VAL A 148 7.22 13.37 -13.29
N PHE A 149 6.21 13.81 -14.06
CA PHE A 149 4.80 13.76 -13.68
C PHE A 149 4.01 12.67 -14.44
N ALA A 150 4.64 11.98 -15.39
CA ALA A 150 4.01 10.87 -16.10
C ALA A 150 3.85 9.67 -15.15
N GLU A 151 2.63 9.14 -15.09
CA GLU A 151 2.30 8.17 -14.06
C GLU A 151 3.03 6.85 -14.31
N PRO A 152 3.98 6.45 -13.45
CA PRO A 152 4.88 5.35 -13.79
C PRO A 152 4.20 3.98 -13.70
N ILE A 153 3.03 3.92 -13.07
CA ILE A 153 2.30 2.70 -12.73
C ILE A 153 0.78 2.95 -12.70
N ASP A 154 -0.01 1.97 -13.16
CA ASP A 154 -1.46 2.06 -13.09
C ASP A 154 -1.93 1.88 -11.63
N MET A 155 -2.36 2.98 -11.03
CA MET A 155 -2.84 3.00 -9.65
C MET A 155 -4.07 2.09 -9.43
N SER A 156 -4.92 1.92 -10.45
CA SER A 156 -6.08 1.03 -10.35
C SER A 156 -5.67 -0.44 -10.30
N GLU A 157 -4.60 -0.82 -11.00
CA GLU A 157 -4.02 -2.16 -10.91
C GLU A 157 -3.38 -2.42 -9.55
N VAL A 158 -2.66 -1.44 -9.01
CA VAL A 158 -2.07 -1.51 -7.65
C VAL A 158 -3.16 -1.67 -6.59
N GLU A 159 -4.27 -0.92 -6.68
CA GLU A 159 -5.42 -1.03 -5.77
C GLU A 159 -6.07 -2.43 -5.81
N LYS A 160 -6.28 -2.96 -7.01
CA LYS A 160 -6.78 -4.33 -7.22
C LYS A 160 -5.80 -5.36 -6.64
N GLY A 161 -4.50 -5.13 -6.84
CA GLY A 161 -3.43 -5.95 -6.26
C GLY A 161 -3.57 -6.00 -4.74
N PHE A 162 -3.57 -4.85 -4.05
CA PHE A 162 -3.72 -4.80 -2.59
C PHE A 162 -4.99 -5.50 -2.11
N SER A 163 -6.10 -5.31 -2.82
CA SER A 163 -7.37 -5.98 -2.52
C SER A 163 -7.26 -7.50 -2.57
N VAL A 164 -6.56 -8.05 -3.57
CA VAL A 164 -6.33 -9.51 -3.65
C VAL A 164 -5.39 -9.98 -2.55
N LEU A 165 -4.29 -9.27 -2.28
CA LEU A 165 -3.35 -9.66 -1.22
C LEU A 165 -4.05 -9.69 0.15
N LEU A 166 -4.90 -8.70 0.43
CA LEU A 166 -5.73 -8.65 1.64
C LEU A 166 -6.69 -9.86 1.73
N GLN A 167 -7.39 -10.18 0.63
CA GLN A 167 -8.30 -11.33 0.59
C GLN A 167 -7.55 -12.65 0.87
N ILE A 168 -6.34 -12.80 0.33
CA ILE A 168 -5.49 -13.96 0.58
C ILE A 168 -5.14 -14.03 2.06
N VAL A 169 -4.55 -12.97 2.64
CA VAL A 169 -4.16 -12.95 4.05
C VAL A 169 -5.35 -13.21 4.98
N ASN A 170 -6.50 -12.59 4.72
CA ASN A 170 -7.72 -12.80 5.50
C ASN A 170 -8.28 -14.22 5.38
N ALA A 171 -8.10 -14.90 4.25
CA ALA A 171 -8.44 -16.31 4.15
C ALA A 171 -7.62 -17.14 5.14
N TYR A 172 -6.31 -16.92 5.22
CA TYR A 172 -5.44 -17.65 6.14
C TYR A 172 -5.66 -17.28 7.61
N LYS A 173 -5.89 -16.00 7.93
CA LYS A 173 -6.26 -15.57 9.29
C LYS A 173 -7.55 -16.23 9.76
N ARG A 174 -8.63 -16.21 8.95
CA ARG A 174 -9.88 -16.89 9.28
C ARG A 174 -9.69 -18.38 9.59
N MET A 175 -8.83 -19.05 8.82
CA MET A 175 -8.56 -20.47 9.01
C MET A 175 -7.68 -20.76 10.24
N PHE A 176 -6.75 -19.84 10.56
CA PHE A 176 -5.81 -19.93 11.66
C PHE A 176 -6.48 -19.63 13.02
N ASP A 177 -7.05 -18.44 13.16
CA ASP A 177 -7.54 -17.91 14.45
C ASP A 177 -8.94 -17.27 14.38
N ASN A 178 -9.62 -17.33 13.22
CA ASN A 178 -10.91 -16.68 12.97
C ASN A 178 -10.89 -15.15 12.99
N SER A 179 -9.71 -14.55 12.86
CA SER A 179 -9.57 -13.09 12.72
C SER A 179 -9.52 -12.66 11.26
N GLU A 180 -9.67 -11.36 11.04
CA GLU A 180 -9.48 -10.71 9.75
C GLU A 180 -8.71 -9.41 9.95
N LEU A 181 -7.83 -9.08 9.01
CA LEU A 181 -7.31 -7.73 8.87
C LEU A 181 -8.44 -6.86 8.33
N VAL A 182 -8.96 -6.01 9.21
CA VAL A 182 -9.94 -4.98 8.87
C VAL A 182 -9.16 -3.67 8.78
N LEU A 183 -9.13 -3.10 7.58
CA LEU A 183 -8.51 -1.79 7.37
C LEU A 183 -9.43 -0.65 7.83
N GLY A 184 -10.64 -0.96 8.31
CA GLY A 184 -11.63 0.00 8.76
C GLY A 184 -11.88 1.09 7.72
N ASP A 185 -12.21 2.27 8.22
CA ASP A 185 -12.46 3.46 7.41
C ASP A 185 -11.18 4.23 7.10
N ILE A 186 -9.99 3.58 7.10
CA ILE A 186 -8.68 4.25 6.86
C ILE A 186 -8.72 5.13 5.60
N GLY A 187 -9.35 4.64 4.54
CA GLY A 187 -9.50 5.43 3.30
C GLY A 187 -10.32 6.70 3.50
N GLU A 188 -11.41 6.63 4.27
CA GLU A 188 -12.28 7.76 4.61
C GLU A 188 -11.59 8.70 5.58
N SER A 189 -10.95 8.21 6.65
CA SER A 189 -10.19 9.03 7.59
C SER A 189 -9.05 9.80 6.90
N ILE A 190 -8.31 9.14 5.98
CA ILE A 190 -7.28 9.82 5.18
C ILE A 190 -7.90 10.89 4.26
N GLN A 191 -9.08 10.61 3.70
CA GLN A 191 -9.80 11.57 2.87
C GLN A 191 -10.23 12.78 3.70
N GLU A 192 -10.74 12.57 4.92
CA GLU A 192 -11.12 13.62 5.86
C GLU A 192 -9.89 14.45 6.30
N ASP A 193 -8.78 13.81 6.63
CA ASP A 193 -7.52 14.47 6.98
C ASP A 193 -7.03 15.38 5.84
N ILE A 194 -7.03 14.88 4.60
CA ILE A 194 -6.63 15.67 3.44
C ILE A 194 -7.62 16.81 3.18
N ALA A 195 -8.92 16.58 3.32
CA ALA A 195 -9.93 17.62 3.19
C ALA A 195 -9.76 18.72 4.25
N TYR A 196 -9.46 18.34 5.50
CA TYR A 196 -9.15 19.28 6.58
C TYR A 196 -7.91 20.13 6.26
N LEU A 197 -6.82 19.51 5.80
CA LEU A 197 -5.60 20.21 5.42
C LEU A 197 -5.85 21.19 4.25
N VAL A 198 -6.64 20.78 3.25
CA VAL A 198 -7.06 21.65 2.15
C VAL A 198 -7.81 22.87 2.67
N GLN A 199 -8.80 22.67 3.54
CA GLN A 199 -9.60 23.76 4.11
C GLN A 199 -8.75 24.72 4.94
N LEU A 200 -7.84 24.19 5.75
CA LEU A 200 -6.92 25.00 6.56
C LEU A 200 -6.05 25.91 5.69
N ILE A 201 -5.49 25.35 4.60
CA ILE A 201 -4.67 26.12 3.66
C ILE A 201 -5.47 27.20 2.96
N GLN A 202 -6.69 26.89 2.51
CA GLN A 202 -7.57 27.86 1.87
C GLN A 202 -7.94 29.00 2.83
N ALA A 203 -8.27 28.68 4.07
CA ALA A 203 -8.57 29.67 5.10
C ALA A 203 -7.37 30.60 5.35
N VAL A 204 -6.16 30.06 5.49
CA VAL A 204 -4.94 30.84 5.69
C VAL A 204 -4.64 31.73 4.48
N ASN A 205 -4.79 31.23 3.25
CA ASN A 205 -4.59 32.03 2.04
C ASN A 205 -5.57 33.21 1.96
N ASN A 206 -6.84 32.98 2.29
CA ASN A 206 -7.87 34.02 2.26
C ASN A 206 -7.60 35.11 3.31
N LEU A 207 -7.24 34.72 4.53
CA LEU A 207 -6.84 35.67 5.58
C LEU A 207 -5.64 36.52 5.17
N HIS A 208 -4.64 35.90 4.54
CA HIS A 208 -3.46 36.62 4.06
C HIS A 208 -3.81 37.61 2.94
N PHE A 209 -4.73 37.24 2.05
CA PHE A 209 -5.23 38.11 0.99
C PHE A 209 -5.99 39.32 1.54
N GLU A 210 -6.89 39.11 2.51
CA GLU A 210 -7.63 40.18 3.19
C GLU A 210 -6.69 41.16 3.92
N GLN A 211 -5.64 40.64 4.57
CA GLN A 211 -4.62 41.47 5.22
C GLN A 211 -3.83 42.32 4.21
N ILE A 212 -3.46 41.75 3.06
CA ILE A 212 -2.77 42.50 1.98
C ILE A 212 -3.69 43.58 1.39
N GLN A 213 -4.96 43.27 1.13
CA GLN A 213 -5.92 44.27 0.64
C GLN A 213 -6.15 45.41 1.64
N GLY A 214 -6.20 45.10 2.94
CA GLY A 214 -6.28 46.11 4.00
C GLY A 214 -5.03 46.99 4.12
N MET A 215 -3.85 46.50 3.68
CA MET A 215 -2.60 47.26 3.67
C MET A 215 -2.43 48.16 2.44
N PHE A 216 -3.10 47.86 1.33
CA PHE A 216 -3.02 48.61 0.06
C PHE A 216 -4.41 48.83 -0.57
N PRO A 217 -5.26 49.70 0.01
CA PRO A 217 -6.63 49.90 -0.47
C PRO A 217 -6.73 50.61 -1.83
N ASP A 218 -5.71 51.40 -2.22
CA ASP A 218 -5.81 52.36 -3.34
C ASP A 218 -5.25 51.85 -4.69
N SER A 219 -4.80 50.61 -4.81
CA SER A 219 -4.27 50.07 -6.09
C SER A 219 -5.35 49.44 -7.00
N ALA A 220 -6.63 49.57 -6.66
CA ALA A 220 -7.75 49.03 -7.46
C ALA A 220 -8.36 50.05 -8.44
N GLU A 221 -7.93 51.31 -8.41
CA GLU A 221 -8.37 52.36 -9.34
C GLU A 221 -7.18 52.91 -10.14
N SER A 222 -6.74 52.19 -11.17
CA SER A 222 -5.96 52.75 -12.29
C SER A 222 -6.06 51.88 -13.52
#